data_AF-A0A960MA56-F1
#
_entry.id   AF-A0A960MA56-F1
#
_cell.length_a   1.000
_cell.length_b   1.000
_cell.length_c   1.000
_cell.angle_alpha   90.00
_cell.angle_beta   90.00
_cell.angle_gamma   90.00
#
_symmetry.space_group_name_H-M   'P 1'
#
loop_
_entity.id
_entity.type
_entity.pdbx_description
1 polymer ?
#
loop_
_entity_poly.entity_id
_entity_poly.type
_entity_poly.pdbx_seq_one_letter_code
_entity_poly.pdbx_strand_id
1 'polypeptide(L)'
;MTSIGNIGQLVYPEQLSPSIEQIYAKPALRALVDQVGKIQIKIADCEGHPAKWCWGDKTIKLDPKLHRSQVDLIASLVFELFNALQTAALEKAVETSSDVEKVVCSIEKIEYNSALLTNAAMKLIRVGDSEHDFSHVSSTFNIHYALNQISGHSEWLAKAYCPDQK
;
A
#
# COMPACT_ATOMS: atom_id res chain seq x y z
N MET A 1 7.55 24.91 7.99
CA MET A 1 6.45 24.05 8.48
C MET A 1 5.71 23.54 7.26
N THR A 2 5.56 22.22 7.13
CA THR A 2 4.74 21.65 6.05
C THR A 2 3.28 21.86 6.43
N SER A 3 2.49 22.50 5.55
CA SER A 3 1.07 22.68 5.83
C SER A 3 0.34 21.33 5.79
N ILE A 4 -0.69 21.19 6.62
CA ILE A 4 -1.42 19.92 6.84
C ILE A 4 -2.84 20.07 6.29
N GLY A 5 -3.19 19.23 5.34
CA GLY A 5 -4.54 19.04 4.84
C GLY A 5 -5.31 17.99 5.64
N ASN A 6 -6.63 18.08 5.61
CA ASN A 6 -7.54 17.12 6.20
C ASN A 6 -8.79 16.99 5.31
N ILE A 7 -9.15 15.75 4.97
CA ILE A 7 -10.42 15.44 4.30
C ILE A 7 -10.93 14.09 4.79
N GLY A 8 -12.14 14.08 5.34
CA GLY A 8 -12.75 12.89 5.93
C GLY A 8 -11.89 12.25 7.01
N GLN A 9 -11.36 11.06 6.72
CA GLN A 9 -10.54 10.25 7.62
C GLN A 9 -9.02 10.42 7.39
N LEU A 10 -8.61 11.20 6.38
CA LEU A 10 -7.20 11.38 6.03
C LEU A 10 -6.63 12.69 6.57
N VAL A 11 -5.46 12.59 7.21
CA VAL A 11 -4.61 13.74 7.57
C VAL A 11 -3.32 13.63 6.77
N TYR A 12 -2.95 14.65 6.01
CA TYR A 12 -1.87 14.54 5.02
C TYR A 12 -1.14 15.88 4.77
N PRO A 13 0.11 15.88 4.27
CA PRO A 13 0.78 17.09 3.81
C PRO A 13 0.02 17.76 2.65
N GLU A 14 -0.25 19.06 2.72
CA GLU A 14 -1.11 19.77 1.74
C GLU A 14 -0.69 19.60 0.28
N GLN A 15 0.60 19.38 0.01
CA GLN A 15 1.10 19.09 -1.34
C GLN A 15 0.48 17.82 -1.97
N LEU A 16 -0.12 16.93 -1.17
CA LEU A 16 -0.84 15.75 -1.64
C LEU A 16 -2.32 16.03 -1.97
N SER A 17 -2.85 17.22 -1.68
CA SER A 17 -4.28 17.56 -1.86
C SER A 17 -4.83 17.15 -3.23
N PRO A 18 -4.16 17.42 -4.36
CA PRO A 18 -4.68 17.03 -5.68
C PRO A 18 -4.93 15.53 -5.84
N SER A 19 -4.08 14.69 -5.22
CA SER A 19 -4.22 13.23 -5.26
C SER A 19 -5.30 12.74 -4.29
N ILE A 20 -5.34 13.33 -3.10
CA ILE A 20 -6.32 12.97 -2.08
C ILE A 20 -7.74 13.36 -2.50
N GLU A 21 -7.93 14.54 -3.10
CA GLU A 21 -9.21 14.97 -3.64
C GLU A 21 -9.72 14.02 -4.72
N GLN A 22 -8.84 13.51 -5.59
CA GLN A 22 -9.21 12.50 -6.59
C GLN A 22 -9.65 11.18 -5.95
N ILE A 23 -8.97 10.73 -4.90
CA ILE A 23 -9.39 9.55 -4.12
C ILE A 23 -10.80 9.80 -3.55
N TYR A 24 -11.03 10.93 -2.88
CA TYR A 24 -12.31 11.25 -2.24
C TYR A 24 -13.46 11.54 -3.20
N ALA A 25 -13.16 11.99 -4.42
CA ALA A 25 -14.14 12.22 -5.47
C ALA A 25 -14.76 10.92 -6.00
N LYS A 26 -14.11 9.77 -5.82
CA LYS A 26 -14.59 8.47 -6.29
C LYS A 26 -15.32 7.73 -5.15
N PRO A 27 -16.63 7.44 -5.26
CA PRO A 27 -17.40 6.83 -4.17
C PRO A 27 -16.82 5.51 -3.64
N ALA A 28 -16.32 4.64 -4.51
CA ALA A 28 -15.74 3.36 -4.12
C ALA A 28 -14.46 3.53 -3.27
N LEU A 29 -13.62 4.52 -3.60
CA LEU A 29 -12.39 4.79 -2.84
C LEU A 29 -12.66 5.57 -1.56
N ARG A 30 -13.63 6.49 -1.58
CA ARG A 30 -14.10 7.13 -0.36
C ARG A 30 -14.63 6.09 0.63
N ALA A 31 -15.44 5.14 0.16
CA ALA A 31 -15.92 4.04 0.99
C ALA A 31 -14.78 3.16 1.53
N LEU A 32 -13.75 2.90 0.73
CA LEU A 32 -12.51 2.23 1.20
C LEU A 32 -11.86 3.01 2.34
N VAL A 33 -11.65 4.31 2.18
CA VAL A 33 -11.06 5.17 3.23
C VAL A 33 -11.92 5.18 4.49
N ASP A 34 -13.24 5.28 4.34
CA ASP A 34 -14.18 5.28 5.47
C ASP A 34 -14.15 3.93 6.22
N GLN A 35 -13.94 2.81 5.52
CA GLN A 35 -13.79 1.48 6.13
C GLN A 35 -12.47 1.31 6.89
N VAL A 36 -11.37 1.86 6.37
CA VAL A 36 -10.07 1.87 7.07
C VAL A 36 -10.15 2.73 8.35
N GLY A 37 -10.91 3.83 8.28
CA GLY A 37 -11.02 4.80 9.35
C GLY A 37 -9.85 5.79 9.36
N LYS A 38 -9.66 6.49 10.48
CA LYS A 38 -8.70 7.60 10.58
C LYS A 38 -7.25 7.14 10.38
N ILE A 39 -6.57 7.70 9.39
CA ILE A 39 -5.15 7.44 9.10
C ILE A 39 -4.37 8.74 8.83
N GLN A 40 -3.07 8.68 9.06
CA GLN A 40 -2.13 9.74 8.70
C GLN A 40 -1.36 9.36 7.44
N ILE A 41 -1.04 10.34 6.60
CA ILE A 41 -0.08 10.19 5.50
C ILE A 41 1.12 11.07 5.84
N LYS A 42 2.33 10.53 5.72
CA LYS A 42 3.57 11.28 5.98
C LYS A 42 4.54 11.10 4.82
N ILE A 43 5.26 12.16 4.50
CA ILE A 43 6.38 12.08 3.56
C ILE A 43 7.62 11.65 4.33
N ALA A 44 8.18 10.51 3.94
CA ALA A 44 9.37 9.94 4.55
C ALA A 44 10.09 9.06 3.53
N ASP A 45 11.37 8.79 3.77
CA ASP A 45 12.07 7.72 3.08
C ASP A 45 11.42 6.37 3.46
N CYS A 46 11.23 5.53 2.46
CA CYS A 46 10.54 4.24 2.54
C CYS A 46 11.48 3.10 2.10
N GLU A 47 12.79 3.25 2.26
CA GLU A 47 13.79 2.19 2.03
C GLU A 47 13.75 1.65 0.59
N GLY A 48 13.48 2.52 -0.38
CA GLY A 48 13.36 2.14 -1.80
C GLY A 48 11.95 1.74 -2.25
N HIS A 49 10.96 1.75 -1.34
CA HIS A 49 9.55 1.53 -1.68
C HIS A 49 8.80 2.85 -1.90
N PRO A 50 7.85 2.92 -2.84
CA PRO A 50 7.11 4.16 -3.11
C PRO A 50 6.19 4.56 -1.94
N ALA A 51 5.62 3.60 -1.24
CA ALA A 51 4.80 3.80 -0.06
C ALA A 51 4.93 2.62 0.89
N LYS A 52 4.51 2.80 2.15
CA LYS A 52 4.46 1.76 3.17
C LYS A 52 3.38 2.03 4.20
N TRP A 53 2.48 1.08 4.41
CA TRP A 53 1.60 1.05 5.57
C TRP A 53 2.37 0.70 6.85
N CYS A 54 2.25 1.56 7.85
CA CYS A 54 2.77 1.36 9.20
C CYS A 54 1.59 1.17 10.15
N TRP A 55 1.27 -0.09 10.51
CA TRP A 55 0.10 -0.39 11.34
C TRP A 55 0.16 0.28 12.72
N GLY A 56 1.36 0.38 13.30
CA GLY A 56 1.52 0.74 14.72
C GLY A 56 1.12 2.17 15.02
N ASP A 57 1.36 3.08 14.09
CA ASP A 57 0.98 4.48 14.18
C ASP A 57 -0.10 4.88 13.16
N LYS A 58 -0.76 3.88 12.55
CA LYS A 58 -1.80 4.04 11.52
C LYS A 58 -1.41 5.08 10.45
N THR A 59 -0.19 4.95 9.95
CA THR A 59 0.40 5.90 9.02
C THR A 59 0.75 5.24 7.69
N ILE A 60 0.38 5.86 6.59
CA ILE A 60 0.98 5.60 5.28
C ILE A 60 2.20 6.51 5.16
N LYS A 61 3.39 5.91 5.07
CA LYS A 61 4.60 6.64 4.66
C LYS A 61 4.68 6.63 3.14
N LEU A 62 5.05 7.76 2.55
CA LEU A 62 5.12 7.96 1.11
C LEU A 62 6.48 8.58 0.77
N ASP A 63 7.20 7.97 -0.17
CA ASP A 63 8.38 8.59 -0.78
C ASP A 63 8.00 9.20 -2.13
N PRO A 64 7.72 10.52 -2.20
CA PRO A 64 7.25 11.16 -3.41
C PRO A 64 8.28 11.14 -4.55
N LYS A 65 9.56 10.82 -4.28
CA LYS A 65 10.61 10.77 -5.32
C LYS A 65 10.50 9.54 -6.21
N LEU A 66 9.79 8.52 -5.76
CA LEU A 66 9.64 7.24 -6.46
C LEU A 66 8.38 7.19 -7.34
N HIS A 67 7.53 8.22 -7.31
CA HIS A 67 6.36 8.34 -8.18
C HIS A 67 6.70 9.13 -9.44
N ARG A 68 6.40 8.58 -10.61
CA ARG A 68 6.67 9.23 -11.91
C ARG A 68 5.51 10.11 -12.35
N SER A 69 4.32 9.86 -11.80
CA SER A 69 3.11 10.59 -12.11
C SER A 69 2.19 10.70 -10.88
N GLN A 70 1.19 11.58 -10.99
CA GLN A 70 0.12 11.66 -9.99
C GLN A 70 -0.66 10.35 -9.88
N VAL A 71 -0.82 9.63 -11.00
CA VAL A 71 -1.55 8.36 -11.04
C VAL A 71 -0.81 7.28 -10.26
N ASP A 72 0.51 7.21 -10.36
CA ASP A 72 1.33 6.26 -9.60
C ASP A 72 1.27 6.52 -8.09
N LEU A 73 1.21 7.81 -7.72
CA LEU A 73 1.03 8.23 -6.34
C LEU A 73 -0.33 7.80 -5.81
N ILE A 74 -1.41 8.04 -6.57
CA ILE A 74 -2.76 7.58 -6.20
C ILE A 74 -2.79 6.05 -6.08
N ALA A 75 -2.19 5.32 -7.03
CA ALA A 75 -2.12 3.86 -7.00
C ALA A 75 -1.41 3.35 -5.75
N SER A 76 -0.28 3.96 -5.39
CA SER A 76 0.46 3.62 -4.16
C SER A 76 -0.37 3.87 -2.91
N LEU A 77 -1.08 5.01 -2.82
CA LEU A 77 -1.95 5.30 -1.68
C LEU A 77 -3.12 4.31 -1.59
N VAL A 78 -3.75 3.96 -2.72
CA VAL A 78 -4.86 2.99 -2.76
C VAL A 78 -4.38 1.60 -2.36
N PHE A 79 -3.19 1.20 -2.79
CA PHE A 79 -2.56 -0.05 -2.37
C PHE A 79 -2.36 -0.11 -0.85
N GLU A 80 -1.80 0.93 -0.25
CA GLU A 80 -1.60 0.96 1.20
C GLU A 80 -2.92 1.05 1.99
N LEU A 81 -3.97 1.63 1.42
CA LEU A 81 -5.31 1.58 2.02
C LEU A 81 -5.87 0.15 2.06
N PHE A 82 -5.66 -0.65 1.01
CA PHE A 82 -6.03 -2.06 1.03
C PHE A 82 -5.17 -2.87 2.01
N ASN A 83 -3.87 -2.58 2.13
CA ASN A 83 -3.03 -3.15 3.19
C ASN A 83 -3.57 -2.79 4.59
N ALA A 84 -4.00 -1.55 4.79
CA ALA A 84 -4.58 -1.10 6.05
C ALA A 84 -5.86 -1.88 6.40
N LEU A 85 -6.75 -2.14 5.43
CA LEU A 85 -7.92 -3.01 5.66
C LEU A 85 -7.56 -4.44 6.06
N GLN A 86 -6.42 -4.94 5.56
CA GLN A 86 -5.96 -6.30 5.83
C GLN A 86 -5.08 -6.42 7.09
N THR A 87 -4.95 -5.35 7.89
CA THR A 87 -4.10 -5.33 9.10
C THR A 87 -4.38 -6.51 10.04
N ALA A 88 -5.64 -6.84 10.30
CA ALA A 88 -5.99 -7.97 11.18
C ALA A 88 -5.53 -9.33 10.63
N ALA A 89 -5.55 -9.51 9.30
CA ALA A 89 -5.04 -10.73 8.67
C ALA A 89 -3.51 -10.79 8.74
N LEU A 90 -2.85 -9.63 8.62
CA LEU A 90 -1.42 -9.48 8.73
C LEU A 90 -0.94 -9.78 10.15
N GLU A 91 -1.54 -9.15 11.17
CA GLU A 91 -1.26 -9.42 12.59
C GLU A 91 -1.38 -10.92 12.89
N LYS A 92 -2.47 -11.55 12.45
CA LYS A 92 -2.67 -12.99 12.61
C LYS A 92 -1.57 -13.83 11.93
N ALA A 93 -1.12 -13.45 10.73
CA ALA A 93 -0.05 -14.17 10.04
C ALA A 93 1.26 -14.13 10.82
N VAL A 94 1.58 -12.99 11.43
CA VAL A 94 2.79 -12.79 12.23
C VAL A 94 2.69 -13.50 13.59
N GLU A 95 1.53 -13.48 14.25
CA GLU A 95 1.34 -14.07 15.58
C GLU A 95 1.24 -15.59 15.57
N THR A 96 0.70 -16.19 14.50
CA THR A 96 0.32 -17.62 14.50
C THR A 96 1.39 -18.57 13.96
N SER A 97 2.51 -18.05 13.44
CA SER A 97 3.59 -18.89 12.90
C SER A 97 4.95 -18.43 13.37
N SER A 98 5.76 -19.37 13.86
CA SER A 98 7.17 -19.16 14.16
C SER A 98 8.08 -19.54 12.99
N ASP A 99 7.50 -19.84 11.82
CA ASP A 99 8.19 -20.28 10.61
C ASP A 99 8.24 -19.09 9.64
N VAL A 100 9.44 -18.51 9.48
CA VAL A 100 9.67 -17.30 8.68
C VAL A 100 9.08 -17.41 7.28
N GLU A 101 9.28 -18.54 6.61
CA GLU A 101 8.80 -18.73 5.23
C GLU A 101 7.27 -18.72 5.17
N LYS A 102 6.59 -19.29 6.17
CA LYS A 102 5.13 -19.25 6.25
C LYS A 102 4.61 -17.85 6.54
N VAL A 103 5.28 -17.08 7.41
CA VAL A 103 4.93 -15.69 7.67
C VAL A 103 5.08 -14.87 6.38
N VAL A 104 6.24 -14.94 5.73
CA VAL A 104 6.55 -14.21 4.50
C VAL A 104 5.57 -14.57 3.39
N CYS A 105 5.36 -15.85 3.10
CA CYS A 105 4.39 -16.31 2.09
C CYS A 105 2.96 -15.82 2.39
N SER A 106 2.56 -15.75 3.66
CA SER A 106 1.24 -15.25 4.06
C SER A 106 1.11 -13.75 3.81
N ILE A 107 2.13 -12.96 4.14
CA ILE A 107 2.14 -11.51 3.92
C ILE A 107 2.16 -11.19 2.43
N GLU A 108 2.99 -11.88 1.65
CA GLU A 108 3.04 -11.76 0.19
C GLU A 108 1.68 -12.08 -0.46
N LYS A 109 0.94 -13.03 0.11
CA LYS A 109 -0.42 -13.35 -0.37
C LYS A 109 -1.43 -12.24 -0.05
N ILE A 110 -1.28 -11.59 1.11
CA ILE A 110 -2.07 -10.42 1.49
C ILE A 110 -1.78 -9.26 0.53
N GLU A 111 -0.51 -8.96 0.28
CA GLU A 111 -0.09 -7.88 -0.64
C GLU A 111 -0.47 -8.16 -2.09
N TYR A 112 -0.37 -9.42 -2.54
CA TYR A 112 -0.87 -9.83 -3.85
C TYR A 112 -2.37 -9.52 -4.01
N ASN A 113 -3.18 -9.82 -2.99
CA ASN A 113 -4.60 -9.48 -3.00
C ASN A 113 -4.83 -7.96 -2.98
N SER A 114 -4.05 -7.20 -2.19
CA SER A 114 -4.07 -5.74 -2.21
C SER A 114 -3.74 -5.19 -3.61
N ALA A 115 -2.78 -5.79 -4.32
CA ALA A 115 -2.41 -5.40 -5.68
C ALA A 115 -3.56 -5.66 -6.68
N LEU A 116 -4.22 -6.82 -6.58
CA LEU A 116 -5.41 -7.13 -7.40
C LEU A 116 -6.55 -6.15 -7.17
N LEU A 117 -6.85 -5.84 -5.89
CA LEU A 117 -7.90 -4.90 -5.50
C LEU A 117 -7.57 -3.47 -5.95
N THR A 118 -6.31 -3.07 -5.80
CA THR A 118 -5.80 -1.76 -6.28
C THR A 118 -5.98 -1.65 -7.78
N ASN A 119 -5.55 -2.65 -8.54
CA ASN A 119 -5.71 -2.68 -10.00
C ASN A 119 -7.20 -2.53 -10.40
N ALA A 120 -8.09 -3.28 -9.74
CA ALA A 120 -9.52 -3.16 -9.99
C ALA A 120 -10.08 -1.76 -9.65
N ALA A 121 -9.66 -1.18 -8.53
CA ALA A 121 -10.12 0.14 -8.08
C ALA A 121 -9.59 1.27 -8.97
N MET A 122 -8.32 1.19 -9.37
CA MET A 122 -7.66 2.20 -10.20
C MET A 122 -8.25 2.27 -11.62
N LYS A 123 -8.79 1.17 -12.18
CA LYS A 123 -9.55 1.21 -13.45
C LYS A 123 -10.78 2.13 -13.41
N LEU A 124 -11.32 2.39 -12.21
CA LEU A 124 -12.45 3.30 -12.02
C LEU A 124 -11.99 4.78 -11.89
N ILE A 125 -10.70 4.99 -11.63
CA ILE A 125 -10.07 6.31 -11.60
C ILE A 125 -9.50 6.60 -12.99
N ARG A 126 -10.38 6.95 -13.94
CA ARG A 126 -9.89 7.60 -15.16
C ARG A 126 -9.25 8.94 -14.79
N VAL A 127 -7.93 9.04 -14.89
CA VAL A 127 -7.17 10.29 -14.75
C VAL A 127 -6.74 10.74 -16.16
N GLY A 128 -7.62 11.43 -16.88
CA GLY A 128 -7.35 11.87 -18.25
C GLY A 128 -7.08 10.73 -19.25
N ASP A 129 -6.32 11.01 -20.31
CA ASP A 129 -5.87 10.04 -21.33
C ASP A 129 -4.67 9.18 -20.86
N SER A 130 -4.30 9.25 -19.58
CA SER A 130 -3.15 8.55 -19.02
C SER A 130 -3.62 7.23 -18.41
N GLU A 131 -3.41 6.11 -19.11
CA GLU A 131 -3.59 4.79 -18.53
C GLU A 131 -2.43 4.51 -17.57
N HIS A 132 -2.73 4.21 -16.30
CA HIS A 132 -1.75 3.55 -15.46
C HIS A 132 -1.50 2.16 -16.04
N ASP A 133 -0.24 1.77 -16.18
CA ASP A 133 0.08 0.44 -16.68
C ASP A 133 -0.26 -0.61 -15.62
N PHE A 134 -1.46 -1.16 -15.74
CA PHE A 134 -1.96 -2.22 -14.87
C PHE A 134 -1.34 -3.60 -15.16
N SER A 135 -0.48 -3.72 -16.17
CA SER A 135 0.14 -4.99 -16.58
C SER A 135 1.17 -5.51 -15.58
N HIS A 136 1.55 -4.69 -14.59
CA HIS A 136 2.56 -5.06 -13.58
C HIS A 136 2.05 -6.02 -12.50
N VAL A 137 0.74 -6.23 -12.34
CA VAL A 137 0.22 -7.23 -11.39
C VAL A 137 0.30 -8.62 -12.02
N SER A 138 1.08 -9.52 -11.42
CA SER A 138 1.26 -10.89 -11.91
C SER A 138 -0.07 -11.64 -12.01
N SER A 139 -0.18 -12.55 -12.97
CA SER A 139 -1.41 -13.30 -13.23
C SER A 139 -1.78 -14.33 -12.17
N THR A 140 -0.80 -14.78 -11.38
CA THR A 140 -1.01 -15.73 -10.28
C THR A 140 -0.13 -15.37 -9.08
N PHE A 141 -0.58 -15.77 -7.89
CA PHE A 141 0.20 -15.61 -6.66
C PHE A 141 1.57 -16.29 -6.76
N ASN A 142 1.66 -17.49 -7.36
CA ASN A 142 2.94 -18.20 -7.45
C ASN A 142 3.98 -17.42 -8.26
N ILE A 143 3.57 -16.75 -9.34
CA ILE A 143 4.46 -15.89 -10.15
C ILE A 143 4.85 -14.65 -9.34
N HIS A 144 3.87 -14.01 -8.69
CA HIS A 144 4.12 -12.85 -7.82
C HIS A 144 5.16 -13.18 -6.73
N TYR A 145 4.94 -14.29 -6.02
CA TYR A 145 5.80 -14.74 -4.94
C TYR A 145 7.21 -15.04 -5.42
N ALA A 146 7.36 -15.77 -6.53
CA ALA A 146 8.68 -16.05 -7.12
C ALA A 146 9.42 -14.77 -7.53
N LEU A 147 8.72 -13.78 -8.11
CA LEU A 147 9.32 -12.50 -8.47
C LEU A 147 9.77 -11.70 -7.24
N ASN A 148 8.98 -11.72 -6.16
CA ASN A 148 9.31 -11.03 -4.92
C ASN A 148 10.44 -11.70 -4.13
N GLN A 149 10.60 -13.02 -4.26
CA GLN A 149 11.79 -13.72 -3.78
C GLN A 149 13.04 -13.30 -4.57
N ILE A 150 12.94 -13.16 -5.89
CA ILE A 150 14.07 -12.75 -6.75
C ILE A 150 14.45 -11.29 -6.53
N SER A 151 13.47 -10.40 -6.33
CA SER A 151 13.71 -8.97 -6.14
C SER A 151 14.23 -8.60 -4.74
N GLY A 152 14.24 -9.55 -3.80
CA GLY A 152 14.64 -9.33 -2.41
C GLY A 152 13.52 -8.79 -1.51
N HIS A 153 12.30 -8.64 -2.03
CA HIS A 153 11.15 -8.20 -1.24
C HIS A 153 10.80 -9.19 -0.12
N SER A 154 10.78 -10.49 -0.43
CA SER A 154 10.50 -11.53 0.57
C SER A 154 11.58 -11.58 1.68
N GLU A 155 12.84 -11.27 1.34
CA GLU A 155 13.92 -11.13 2.32
C GLU A 155 13.71 -9.91 3.23
N TRP A 156 13.26 -8.78 2.66
CA TRP A 156 12.91 -7.60 3.45
C TRP A 156 11.75 -7.89 4.41
N LEU A 157 10.71 -8.58 3.95
CA LEU A 157 9.59 -8.99 4.81
C LEU A 157 10.05 -9.87 5.97
N ALA A 158 10.94 -10.83 5.71
CA ALA A 158 11.52 -11.67 6.76
C ALA A 158 12.22 -10.83 7.84
N LYS A 159 13.03 -9.84 7.42
CA LYS A 159 13.72 -8.93 8.36
C LYS A 159 12.76 -8.01 9.10
N ALA A 160 11.70 -7.55 8.44
CA ALA A 160 10.74 -6.60 9.01
C ALA A 160 9.81 -7.25 10.05
N TYR A 161 9.39 -8.49 9.83
CA TYR A 161 8.37 -9.16 10.62
C TYR A 161 8.89 -10.33 11.45
N CYS A 162 10.09 -10.85 11.15
CA CYS A 162 10.75 -11.91 11.90
C CYS A 162 12.21 -11.56 12.27
N PRO A 163 12.48 -10.38 12.86
CA PRO A 163 13.84 -9.85 13.04
C PRO A 163 14.76 -10.74 13.91
N ASP A 164 14.19 -11.55 14.79
CA ASP A 164 14.94 -12.38 15.75
C ASP A 164 15.22 -13.81 15.23
N GLN A 165 14.73 -14.17 14.05
CA GLN A 165 14.89 -15.50 13.47
C GLN A 165 15.93 -15.46 12.35
N LYS A 166 17.15 -15.94 12.67
CA LYS A 166 18.28 -16.10 11.72
C LYS A 166 18.39 -17.53 11.21
#